data_AF-A0A7S1JPR7-F1
#
_entry.id   AF-A0A7S1JPR7-F1
#
_cell.length_a   1.000
_cell.length_b   1.000
_cell.length_c   1.000
_cell.angle_alpha   90.00
_cell.angle_beta   90.00
_cell.angle_gamma   90.00
#
_symmetry.space_group_name_H-M   'P 1'
#
loop_
_entity.id
_entity.type
_entity.pdbx_description
1 polymer ?
#
loop_
_entity_poly.entity_id
_entity_poly.type
_entity_poly.pdbx_seq_one_letter_code
_entity_poly.pdbx_strand_id
1 'polypeptide(L)'
;MGGQAPAAGVLLPGWVRWDPASSFVTTQFPDDSISDSTRLLALSIVCRTITPEQVYQLIQHLGADPNVVLWMRAEGGTGGEVTACSLLSWAIDGDIDNTIPSAWARTSYGISPIVLPRWSSVELQNAVLQRLIINGADPSRGFMPPLRIAIQAGNEAAFRLLLDHNVPLDMEMLTLPGSYDNAMMPGPDQERQLLSMYRRLLQRDSSLATQVDGAL
;
A
#
# COMPACT_ATOMS: atom_id res chain seq x y z
N MET A 1 34.62 11.57 -2.39
CA MET A 1 34.57 10.18 -1.86
C MET A 1 33.18 9.66 -2.17
N GLY A 2 33.08 8.74 -3.13
CA GLY A 2 31.80 8.24 -3.64
C GLY A 2 31.09 7.41 -2.59
N GLY A 3 29.90 7.84 -2.18
CA GLY A 3 29.01 7.05 -1.36
C GLY A 3 28.54 5.85 -2.16
N GLN A 4 28.98 4.67 -1.73
CA GLN A 4 28.58 3.39 -2.28
C GLN A 4 27.08 3.22 -2.05
N ALA A 5 26.28 3.18 -3.12
CA ALA A 5 24.88 2.80 -3.05
C ALA A 5 24.76 1.42 -2.37
N PRO A 6 23.80 1.22 -1.46
CA PRO A 6 23.62 -0.08 -0.82
C PRO A 6 23.40 -1.14 -1.89
N ALA A 7 24.09 -2.27 -1.75
CA ALA A 7 24.04 -3.40 -2.66
C ALA A 7 22.58 -3.76 -2.97
N ALA A 8 22.24 -3.81 -4.26
CA ALA A 8 20.95 -4.26 -4.72
C ALA A 8 20.73 -5.69 -4.21
N GLY A 9 19.86 -5.85 -3.20
CA GLY A 9 19.47 -7.16 -2.70
C GLY A 9 18.92 -8.01 -3.85
N VAL A 10 19.26 -9.29 -3.87
CA VAL A 10 18.71 -10.25 -4.83
C VAL A 10 17.19 -10.27 -4.64
N LEU A 11 16.44 -9.96 -5.69
CA LEU A 11 14.97 -10.05 -5.67
C LEU A 11 14.57 -11.51 -5.47
N LEU A 12 13.58 -11.75 -4.61
CA LEU A 12 12.97 -13.08 -4.48
C LEU A 12 12.32 -13.49 -5.83
N PRO A 13 12.27 -14.78 -6.17
CA PRO A 13 11.62 -15.25 -7.40
C PRO A 13 10.19 -14.71 -7.52
N GLY A 14 9.87 -14.13 -8.68
CA GLY A 14 8.55 -13.53 -8.96
C GLY A 14 8.40 -12.06 -8.53
N TRP A 15 9.37 -11.48 -7.82
CA TRP A 15 9.35 -10.06 -7.50
C TRP A 15 9.87 -9.20 -8.64
N VAL A 16 9.21 -8.06 -8.82
CA VAL A 16 9.60 -7.05 -9.79
C VAL A 16 10.07 -5.81 -9.06
N ARG A 17 11.22 -5.26 -9.45
CA ARG A 17 11.65 -3.96 -8.93
C ARG A 17 10.95 -2.85 -9.70
N TRP A 18 10.36 -1.91 -8.97
CA TRP A 18 9.88 -0.68 -9.57
C TRP A 18 11.03 0.32 -9.70
N ASP A 19 11.11 0.94 -10.86
CA ASP A 19 12.05 2.00 -11.17
C ASP A 19 11.34 3.05 -12.03
N PRO A 20 11.24 4.32 -11.59
CA PRO A 20 10.57 5.37 -12.35
C PRO A 20 11.25 5.67 -13.69
N ALA A 21 12.52 5.31 -13.86
CA ALA A 21 13.25 5.45 -15.13
C ALA A 21 13.06 4.24 -16.06
N SER A 22 12.47 3.15 -15.56
CA SER A 22 12.25 1.93 -16.32
C SER A 22 10.83 1.88 -16.88
N SER A 23 10.70 1.49 -18.15
CA SER A 23 9.40 1.18 -18.75
C SER A 23 8.83 -0.16 -18.26
N PHE A 24 9.58 -0.90 -17.45
CA PHE A 24 9.19 -2.26 -17.04
C PHE A 24 7.99 -2.27 -16.11
N VAL A 25 7.82 -1.27 -15.24
CA VAL A 25 6.62 -1.10 -14.42
C VAL A 25 6.13 0.34 -14.49
N THR A 26 4.92 0.54 -15.00
CA THR A 26 4.30 1.85 -15.16
C THR A 26 3.13 2.03 -14.23
N THR A 27 2.98 3.24 -13.69
CA THR A 27 1.76 3.66 -13.00
C THR A 27 0.67 3.93 -14.03
N GLN A 28 -0.54 3.47 -13.73
CA GLN A 28 -1.69 3.58 -14.60
C GLN A 28 -2.85 4.17 -13.80
N PHE A 29 -3.62 5.03 -14.45
CA PHE A 29 -4.72 5.76 -13.87
C PHE A 29 -6.05 5.34 -14.51
N PRO A 30 -7.18 5.43 -13.78
CA PRO A 30 -8.50 5.09 -14.30
C PRO A 30 -8.92 5.87 -15.55
N ASP A 31 -8.52 7.14 -15.61
CA ASP A 31 -8.88 8.05 -16.69
C ASP A 31 -7.68 8.96 -17.00
N ASP A 32 -7.57 9.35 -18.27
CA ASP A 32 -6.61 10.33 -18.72
C ASP A 32 -6.96 11.75 -18.27
N SER A 33 -8.22 12.01 -17.88
CA SER A 33 -8.72 13.30 -17.40
C SER A 33 -8.17 13.77 -16.04
N ILE A 34 -7.36 12.94 -15.37
CA ILE A 34 -6.77 13.27 -14.07
C ILE A 34 -5.81 14.46 -14.18
N SER A 35 -6.00 15.44 -13.30
CA SER A 35 -5.21 16.66 -13.25
C SER A 35 -3.71 16.40 -13.02
N ASP A 36 -2.87 17.27 -13.57
CA ASP A 36 -1.42 17.20 -13.39
C ASP A 36 -1.01 17.24 -11.91
N SER A 37 -1.74 18.00 -11.07
CA SER A 37 -1.49 18.06 -9.63
C SER A 37 -1.77 16.72 -8.94
N THR A 38 -2.82 16.01 -9.35
CA THR A 38 -3.15 14.66 -8.85
C THR A 38 -2.11 13.62 -9.32
N ARG A 39 -1.70 13.69 -10.59
CA ARG A 39 -0.63 12.82 -11.12
C ARG A 39 0.69 13.05 -10.38
N LEU A 40 1.04 14.32 -10.13
CA LEU A 40 2.24 14.69 -9.37
C LEU A 40 2.17 14.16 -7.93
N LEU A 41 1.06 14.37 -7.23
CA LEU A 41 0.84 13.84 -5.88
C LEU A 41 1.04 12.31 -5.85
N ALA A 42 0.38 11.60 -6.77
CA ALA A 42 0.43 10.16 -6.86
C ALA A 42 1.84 9.63 -7.13
N LEU A 43 2.53 10.19 -8.13
CA LEU A 43 3.88 9.80 -8.48
C LEU A 43 4.86 10.13 -7.34
N SER A 44 4.77 11.31 -6.72
CA SER A 44 5.68 11.66 -5.63
C SER A 44 5.48 10.80 -4.37
N ILE A 45 4.26 10.31 -4.11
CA ILE A 45 4.00 9.31 -3.06
C ILE A 45 4.67 7.98 -3.44
N VAL A 46 4.39 7.45 -4.63
CA VAL A 46 4.96 6.16 -5.09
C VAL A 46 6.50 6.21 -5.12
N CYS A 47 7.08 7.32 -5.55
CA CYS A 47 8.52 7.57 -5.55
C CYS A 47 9.11 7.82 -4.14
N ARG A 48 8.27 8.06 -3.12
CA ARG A 48 8.69 8.47 -1.77
C ARG A 48 9.50 9.78 -1.74
N THR A 49 9.19 10.70 -2.66
CA THR A 49 9.92 11.98 -2.83
C THR A 49 9.19 13.20 -2.29
N ILE A 50 8.01 13.00 -1.70
CA ILE A 50 7.15 14.08 -1.21
C ILE A 50 7.30 14.32 0.29
N THR A 51 7.13 15.57 0.73
CA THR A 51 7.01 15.93 2.15
C THR A 51 5.55 16.13 2.57
N PRO A 52 5.22 16.04 3.87
CA PRO A 52 3.87 16.32 4.36
C PRO A 52 3.36 17.72 3.98
N GLU A 53 4.23 18.71 3.92
CA GLU A 53 3.89 20.08 3.51
C GLU A 53 3.52 20.13 2.03
N GLN A 54 4.24 19.40 1.18
CA GLN A 54 3.93 19.30 -0.24
C GLN A 54 2.60 18.57 -0.49
N VAL A 55 2.29 17.53 0.30
CA VAL A 55 0.97 16.85 0.26
C VAL A 55 -0.14 17.86 0.52
N TYR A 56 -0.01 18.65 1.60
CA TYR A 56 -0.97 19.70 1.92
C TYR A 56 -1.13 20.70 0.77
N GLN A 57 -0.02 21.21 0.22
CA GLN A 57 -0.04 22.20 -0.85
C GLN A 57 -0.72 21.66 -2.12
N LEU A 58 -0.41 20.43 -2.52
CA LEU A 58 -0.99 19.82 -3.71
C LEU A 58 -2.51 19.66 -3.58
N ILE A 59 -2.99 19.19 -2.42
CA ILE A 59 -4.42 18.96 -2.22
C ILE A 59 -5.17 20.29 -2.04
N GLN A 60 -4.72 21.15 -1.12
CA GLN A 60 -5.48 22.33 -0.71
C GLN A 60 -5.33 23.52 -1.65
N HIS A 61 -4.16 23.69 -2.29
CA HIS A 61 -3.91 24.84 -3.17
C HIS A 61 -3.98 24.51 -4.66
N LEU A 62 -3.62 23.28 -5.04
CA LEU A 62 -3.59 22.84 -6.44
C LEU A 62 -4.71 21.87 -6.80
N GLY A 63 -5.63 21.61 -5.86
CA GLY A 63 -6.83 20.78 -6.09
C GLY A 63 -6.53 19.34 -6.47
N ALA A 64 -5.38 18.79 -6.03
CA ALA A 64 -5.08 17.38 -6.25
C ALA A 64 -6.10 16.51 -5.51
N ASP A 65 -6.60 15.47 -6.17
CA ASP A 65 -7.53 14.52 -5.57
C ASP A 65 -6.79 13.51 -4.67
N PRO A 66 -6.96 13.54 -3.34
CA PRO A 66 -6.33 12.57 -2.44
C PRO A 66 -6.95 11.17 -2.55
N ASN A 67 -8.10 11.03 -3.21
CA ASN A 67 -8.85 9.80 -3.38
C ASN A 67 -8.61 9.13 -4.73
N VAL A 68 -7.65 9.62 -5.52
CA VAL A 68 -7.26 8.95 -6.75
C VAL A 68 -6.81 7.52 -6.44
N VAL A 69 -7.28 6.59 -7.25
CA VAL A 69 -6.82 5.20 -7.23
C VAL A 69 -5.92 5.00 -8.43
N LEU A 70 -4.89 4.17 -8.26
CA LEU A 70 -3.97 3.83 -9.33
C LEU A 70 -3.54 2.37 -9.19
N TRP A 71 -3.07 1.80 -10.29
CA TRP A 71 -2.48 0.48 -10.30
C TRP A 71 -1.14 0.49 -11.03
N MET A 72 -0.36 -0.56 -10.81
CA MET A 72 0.91 -0.78 -11.49
C MET A 72 0.76 -1.84 -12.56
N ARG A 73 1.32 -1.57 -13.74
CA ARG A 73 1.39 -2.51 -14.85
C ARG A 73 2.84 -2.83 -15.14
N ALA A 74 3.20 -4.10 -15.06
CA ALA A 74 4.46 -4.62 -15.56
C ALA A 74 4.35 -5.00 -17.05
N GLU A 75 5.50 -5.09 -17.72
CA GLU A 75 5.59 -5.40 -19.15
C GLU A 75 4.77 -6.66 -19.52
N GLY A 76 3.97 -6.56 -20.58
CA GLY A 76 3.10 -7.65 -21.07
C GLY A 76 1.76 -7.83 -20.34
N GLY A 77 1.49 -7.11 -19.24
CA GLY A 77 0.20 -7.19 -18.54
C GLY A 77 -0.95 -6.48 -19.27
N THR A 78 -2.08 -7.16 -19.48
CA THR A 78 -3.32 -6.61 -20.07
C THR A 78 -4.46 -6.50 -19.05
N GLY A 79 -5.35 -5.51 -19.20
CA GLY A 79 -6.42 -5.18 -18.22
C GLY A 79 -5.92 -4.33 -17.03
N GLY A 80 -6.82 -3.64 -16.31
CA GLY A 80 -6.41 -2.52 -15.42
C GLY A 80 -7.10 -2.34 -14.06
N GLU A 81 -8.38 -2.66 -13.87
CA GLU A 81 -9.08 -2.11 -12.69
C GLU A 81 -9.00 -2.96 -11.40
N VAL A 82 -8.79 -4.29 -11.52
CA VAL A 82 -8.95 -5.22 -10.38
C VAL A 82 -7.86 -5.05 -9.29
N THR A 83 -6.86 -4.20 -9.49
CA THR A 83 -5.79 -3.94 -8.50
C THR A 83 -5.61 -2.46 -8.20
N ALA A 84 -6.64 -1.64 -8.45
CA ALA A 84 -6.58 -0.21 -8.18
C ALA A 84 -6.56 0.04 -6.66
N CYS A 85 -5.44 0.57 -6.16
CA CYS A 85 -5.24 0.91 -4.76
C CYS A 85 -5.26 2.44 -4.59
N SER A 86 -5.74 2.92 -3.44
CA SER A 86 -5.74 4.35 -3.11
C SER A 86 -4.31 4.86 -2.83
N LEU A 87 -4.14 6.17 -2.83
CA LEU A 87 -2.86 6.78 -2.44
C LEU A 87 -2.41 6.41 -1.02
N LEU A 88 -3.35 6.22 -0.09
CA LEU A 88 -3.05 5.75 1.26
C LEU A 88 -2.43 4.35 1.23
N SER A 89 -3.02 3.44 0.45
CA SER A 89 -2.50 2.10 0.22
C SER A 89 -1.08 2.14 -0.36
N TRP A 90 -0.85 2.97 -1.39
CA TRP A 90 0.47 3.11 -2.01
C TRP A 90 1.50 3.78 -1.10
N ALA A 91 1.09 4.58 -0.12
CA ALA A 91 1.99 5.24 0.83
C ALA A 91 2.51 4.30 1.94
N ILE A 92 2.00 3.07 2.06
CA ILE A 92 2.44 2.11 3.08
C ILE A 92 3.65 1.33 2.59
N ASP A 93 4.73 1.36 3.35
CA ASP A 93 5.91 0.53 3.07
C ASP A 93 5.69 -0.93 3.46
N GLY A 94 6.32 -1.82 2.69
CA GLY A 94 6.45 -3.24 3.03
C GLY A 94 7.50 -3.48 4.12
N ASP A 95 7.56 -4.73 4.61
CA ASP A 95 8.51 -5.15 5.64
C ASP A 95 9.97 -5.02 5.19
N ILE A 96 10.89 -4.92 6.16
CA ILE A 96 12.32 -4.62 6.01
C ILE A 96 13.03 -5.57 5.05
N ASP A 97 12.62 -6.82 4.99
CA ASP A 97 13.28 -7.84 4.16
C ASP A 97 12.62 -8.04 2.79
N ASN A 98 11.58 -7.27 2.45
CA ASN A 98 10.74 -7.50 1.26
C ASN A 98 10.31 -8.97 1.14
N THR A 99 10.08 -9.61 2.28
CA THR A 99 9.54 -10.96 2.39
C THR A 99 8.03 -10.93 2.25
N ILE A 100 7.39 -9.76 2.43
CA ILE A 100 5.96 -9.56 2.21
C ILE A 100 5.71 -8.27 1.41
N PRO A 101 4.95 -8.34 0.31
CA PRO A 101 4.63 -7.18 -0.50
C PRO A 101 3.61 -6.29 0.19
N SER A 102 3.80 -4.98 0.04
CA SER A 102 2.74 -3.98 0.23
C SER A 102 2.18 -3.46 -1.10
N ALA A 103 2.76 -3.90 -2.23
CA ALA A 103 2.48 -3.41 -3.56
C ALA A 103 2.56 -4.53 -4.60
N TRP A 104 1.72 -4.44 -5.62
CA TRP A 104 1.61 -5.45 -6.67
C TRP A 104 1.45 -4.82 -8.05
N ALA A 105 2.04 -5.48 -9.06
CA ALA A 105 1.93 -5.13 -10.47
C ALA A 105 1.19 -6.23 -11.20
N ARG A 106 0.42 -5.85 -12.22
CA ARG A 106 -0.11 -6.81 -13.17
C ARG A 106 0.95 -7.19 -14.21
N THR A 107 1.18 -8.48 -14.40
CA THR A 107 2.03 -9.06 -15.44
C THR A 107 1.17 -9.84 -16.44
N SER A 108 1.78 -10.34 -17.52
CA SER A 108 1.13 -11.27 -18.46
C SER A 108 0.70 -12.61 -17.81
N TYR A 109 1.30 -12.96 -16.67
CA TYR A 109 1.07 -14.22 -15.98
C TYR A 109 0.18 -14.09 -14.73
N GLY A 110 -0.27 -12.88 -14.40
CA GLY A 110 -1.11 -12.62 -13.22
C GLY A 110 -0.71 -11.36 -12.47
N ILE A 111 -0.66 -11.46 -11.15
CA ILE A 111 -0.23 -10.39 -10.25
C ILE A 111 1.13 -10.76 -9.69
N SER A 112 2.07 -9.82 -9.65
CA SER A 112 3.41 -10.04 -9.12
C SER A 112 3.77 -8.98 -8.09
N PRO A 113 4.42 -9.34 -6.97
CA PRO A 113 4.82 -8.40 -5.94
C PRO A 113 5.86 -7.41 -6.47
N ILE A 114 5.76 -6.16 -6.05
CA ILE A 114 6.67 -5.08 -6.44
C ILE A 114 7.51 -4.63 -5.25
N VAL A 115 8.82 -4.45 -5.48
CA VAL A 115 9.67 -3.68 -4.57
C VAL A 115 9.56 -2.19 -4.91
N LEU A 116 8.92 -1.42 -4.04
CA LEU A 116 8.90 0.04 -4.07
C LEU A 116 10.08 0.63 -3.29
N PRO A 117 10.48 1.89 -3.58
CA PRO A 117 11.31 2.64 -2.66
C PRO A 117 10.62 2.78 -1.30
N ARG A 118 11.42 2.94 -0.24
CA ARG A 118 10.93 3.17 1.12
C ARG A 118 11.00 4.63 1.50
N TRP A 119 10.13 5.03 2.43
CA TRP A 119 10.30 6.28 3.14
C TRP A 119 11.65 6.27 3.88
N SER A 120 12.25 7.44 4.01
CA SER A 120 13.51 7.60 4.75
C SER A 120 13.36 7.32 6.25
N SER A 121 12.12 7.36 6.77
CA SER A 121 11.79 7.08 8.17
C SER A 121 10.31 6.71 8.33
N VAL A 122 9.99 6.00 9.40
CA VAL A 122 8.61 5.65 9.76
C VAL A 122 7.82 6.92 10.13
N GLU A 123 8.49 7.90 10.74
CA GLU A 123 7.91 9.20 11.08
C GLU A 123 7.45 9.96 9.83
N LEU A 124 8.25 9.92 8.76
CA LEU A 124 7.89 10.54 7.49
C LEU A 124 6.69 9.84 6.84
N GLN A 125 6.69 8.50 6.79
CA GLN A 125 5.54 7.73 6.31
C GLN A 125 4.27 8.14 7.05
N ASN A 126 4.31 8.15 8.38
CA ASN A 126 3.15 8.46 9.21
C ASN A 126 2.69 9.90 9.02
N ALA A 127 3.61 10.86 8.91
CA ALA A 127 3.27 12.25 8.66
C ALA A 127 2.60 12.44 7.30
N VAL A 128 3.04 11.72 6.27
CA VAL A 128 2.39 11.72 4.94
C VAL A 128 1.01 11.07 5.00
N LEU A 129 0.87 9.88 5.61
CA LEU A 129 -0.42 9.20 5.78
C LEU A 129 -1.42 10.08 6.55
N GLN A 130 -1.00 10.63 7.69
CA GLN A 130 -1.81 11.53 8.49
C GLN A 130 -2.25 12.76 7.69
N ARG A 131 -1.33 13.33 6.89
CA ARG A 131 -1.67 14.48 6.07
C ARG A 131 -2.68 14.14 4.99
N LEU A 132 -2.55 12.99 4.33
CA LEU A 132 -3.53 12.52 3.35
C LEU A 132 -4.93 12.40 3.98
N ILE A 133 -5.03 11.74 5.14
CA ILE A 133 -6.31 11.53 5.84
C ILE A 133 -6.94 12.87 6.26
N ILE A 134 -6.19 13.76 6.91
CA ILE A 134 -6.69 15.08 7.34
C ILE A 134 -7.16 15.94 6.16
N ASN A 135 -6.58 15.74 4.98
CA ASN A 135 -6.96 16.47 3.76
C ASN A 135 -7.99 15.72 2.89
N GLY A 136 -8.67 14.71 3.43
CA GLY A 136 -9.83 14.10 2.81
C GLY A 136 -9.57 12.80 2.04
N ALA A 137 -8.40 12.18 2.21
CA ALA A 137 -8.20 10.81 1.74
C ALA A 137 -9.07 9.83 2.55
N ASP A 138 -9.86 9.02 1.85
CA ASP A 138 -10.72 8.00 2.43
C ASP A 138 -9.90 6.75 2.79
N PRO A 139 -9.79 6.41 4.08
CA PRO A 139 -8.98 5.29 4.55
C PRO A 139 -9.61 3.91 4.30
N SER A 140 -10.82 3.86 3.73
CA SER A 140 -11.49 2.64 3.28
C SER A 140 -11.37 2.40 1.77
N ARG A 141 -10.82 3.36 1.02
CA ARG A 141 -10.85 3.36 -0.45
C ARG A 141 -9.80 2.46 -1.08
N GLY A 142 -10.21 1.79 -2.16
CA GLY A 142 -9.36 0.95 -3.01
C GLY A 142 -9.83 -0.51 -3.02
N PHE A 143 -9.33 -1.30 -3.97
CA PHE A 143 -9.59 -2.74 -4.03
C PHE A 143 -9.10 -3.45 -2.77
N MET A 144 -7.89 -3.08 -2.32
CA MET A 144 -7.36 -3.49 -1.03
C MET A 144 -7.31 -2.26 -0.12
N PRO A 145 -8.14 -2.19 0.94
CA PRO A 145 -8.13 -1.07 1.86
C PRO A 145 -6.74 -0.87 2.50
N PRO A 146 -6.33 0.39 2.76
CA PRO A 146 -5.05 0.70 3.40
C PRO A 146 -4.78 -0.11 4.67
N LEU A 147 -5.81 -0.36 5.49
CA LEU A 147 -5.67 -1.13 6.72
C LEU A 147 -5.29 -2.58 6.46
N ARG A 148 -5.85 -3.20 5.40
CA ARG A 148 -5.49 -4.56 4.98
C ARG A 148 -4.06 -4.63 4.47
N ILE A 149 -3.60 -3.62 3.72
CA ILE A 149 -2.19 -3.53 3.29
C ILE A 149 -1.26 -3.38 4.50
N ALA A 150 -1.61 -2.55 5.48
CA ALA A 150 -0.79 -2.39 6.68
C ALA A 150 -0.64 -3.71 7.46
N ILE A 151 -1.72 -4.49 7.57
CA ILE A 151 -1.69 -5.82 8.19
C ILE A 151 -0.80 -6.76 7.37
N GLN A 152 -1.04 -6.86 6.06
CA GLN A 152 -0.28 -7.74 5.19
C GLN A 152 1.20 -7.41 5.19
N ALA A 153 1.56 -6.12 5.11
CA ALA A 153 2.92 -5.64 5.15
C ALA A 153 3.60 -5.75 6.54
N GLY A 154 2.86 -6.12 7.60
CA GLY A 154 3.38 -6.06 8.96
C GLY A 154 3.72 -4.63 9.43
N ASN A 155 3.14 -3.61 8.81
CA ASN A 155 3.44 -2.21 9.11
C ASN A 155 2.64 -1.72 10.32
N GLU A 156 3.13 -2.02 11.52
CA GLU A 156 2.46 -1.70 12.81
C GLU A 156 2.19 -0.20 12.97
N ALA A 157 3.08 0.65 12.45
CA ALA A 157 2.94 2.10 12.53
C ALA A 157 1.74 2.59 11.70
N ALA A 158 1.65 2.16 10.43
CA ALA A 158 0.51 2.46 9.57
C ALA A 158 -0.79 1.82 10.12
N PHE A 159 -0.71 0.59 10.64
CA PHE A 159 -1.85 -0.10 11.24
C PHE A 159 -2.46 0.70 12.38
N ARG A 160 -1.66 1.16 13.34
CA ARG A 160 -2.15 1.97 14.47
C ARG A 160 -2.75 3.28 14.01
N LEU A 161 -2.04 3.98 13.12
CA LEU A 161 -2.50 5.27 12.59
C LEU A 161 -3.87 5.13 11.91
N LEU A 162 -4.04 4.14 11.04
CA LEU A 162 -5.32 3.90 10.36
C LEU A 162 -6.40 3.49 11.36
N LEU A 163 -6.09 2.62 12.33
CA LEU A 163 -7.05 2.19 13.35
C LEU A 163 -7.55 3.36 14.21
N ASP A 164 -6.70 4.33 14.52
CA ASP A 164 -7.05 5.54 15.26
C ASP A 164 -8.02 6.45 14.50
N HIS A 165 -8.07 6.33 13.17
CA HIS A 165 -8.97 7.05 12.28
C HIS A 165 -10.33 6.35 12.04
N ASN A 166 -10.71 5.36 12.85
CA ASN A 166 -12.04 4.71 12.83
C ASN A 166 -12.45 4.13 11.47
N VAL A 167 -11.50 3.51 10.76
CA VAL A 167 -11.79 2.81 9.50
C VAL A 167 -12.82 1.70 9.75
N PRO A 168 -13.86 1.56 8.90
CA PRO A 168 -14.79 0.44 9.00
C PRO A 168 -14.03 -0.88 8.91
N LEU A 169 -14.31 -1.78 9.84
CA LEU A 169 -13.69 -3.10 9.87
C LEU A 169 -14.62 -4.10 9.17
N ASP A 170 -14.03 -4.98 8.37
CA ASP A 170 -14.74 -6.08 7.72
C ASP A 170 -14.05 -7.42 8.00
N MET A 171 -14.74 -8.51 7.67
CA MET A 171 -14.21 -9.87 7.83
C MET A 171 -13.00 -10.15 6.92
N GLU A 172 -12.91 -9.47 5.77
CA GLU A 172 -11.78 -9.65 4.86
C GLU A 172 -10.47 -9.18 5.48
N MET A 173 -10.50 -8.26 6.45
CA MET A 173 -9.33 -7.86 7.23
C MET A 173 -8.71 -8.97 8.07
N LEU A 174 -9.46 -10.05 8.38
CA LEU A 174 -8.95 -11.23 9.10
C LEU A 174 -8.36 -12.29 8.17
N THR A 175 -8.30 -12.03 6.86
CA THR A 175 -7.68 -12.96 5.90
C THR A 175 -6.16 -13.01 6.09
N LEU A 176 -5.61 -14.23 6.10
CA LEU A 176 -4.17 -14.44 6.27
C LEU A 176 -3.41 -13.96 5.01
N PRO A 177 -2.26 -13.28 5.19
CA PRO A 177 -1.34 -12.98 4.09
C PRO A 177 -0.87 -14.30 3.47
N GLY A 178 -1.33 -14.62 2.26
CA GLY A 178 -0.92 -15.85 1.57
C GLY A 178 -2.03 -16.60 0.83
N SER A 179 -3.29 -16.18 0.91
CA SER A 179 -4.38 -16.87 0.18
C SER A 179 -4.29 -16.77 -1.35
N TYR A 180 -3.41 -15.92 -1.89
CA TYR A 180 -3.29 -15.70 -3.34
C TYR A 180 -2.08 -16.37 -4.00
N ASP A 181 -1.01 -16.69 -3.27
CA ASP A 181 0.16 -17.38 -3.83
C ASP A 181 0.89 -18.18 -2.75
N ASN A 182 1.03 -19.49 -2.99
CA ASN A 182 1.68 -20.49 -2.13
C ASN A 182 3.18 -20.22 -1.85
N ALA A 183 3.73 -19.08 -2.27
CA ALA A 183 5.16 -18.78 -2.21
C ALA A 183 5.62 -18.13 -0.90
N MET A 184 4.70 -17.68 -0.03
CA MET A 184 5.05 -16.73 1.03
C MET A 184 4.36 -17.08 2.35
N MET A 185 4.90 -18.07 3.06
CA MET A 185 4.52 -18.27 4.45
C MET A 185 5.23 -17.23 5.34
N PRO A 186 4.50 -16.54 6.23
CA PRO A 186 5.11 -15.62 7.18
C PRO A 186 6.08 -16.34 8.12
N GLY A 187 7.22 -15.72 8.42
CA GLY A 187 8.16 -16.25 9.42
C GLY A 187 7.58 -16.18 10.85
N PRO A 188 8.15 -16.87 11.85
CA PRO A 188 7.58 -16.95 13.20
C PRO A 188 7.44 -15.60 13.92
N ASP A 189 8.37 -14.67 13.69
CA ASP A 189 8.30 -13.31 14.25
C ASP A 189 7.16 -12.50 13.62
N GLN A 190 7.00 -12.65 12.31
CA GLN A 190 5.96 -11.99 11.55
C GLN A 190 4.57 -12.56 11.87
N GLU A 191 4.45 -13.88 12.03
CA GLU A 191 3.21 -14.52 12.48
C GLU A 191 2.79 -13.98 13.85
N ARG A 192 3.74 -13.84 14.79
CA ARG A 192 3.47 -13.22 16.09
C ARG A 192 2.98 -11.77 15.96
N GLN A 193 3.55 -11.00 15.03
CA GLN A 193 3.13 -9.63 14.79
C GLN A 193 1.73 -9.56 14.17
N LEU A 194 1.43 -10.39 13.17
CA LEU A 194 0.11 -10.50 12.55
C LEU A 194 -0.96 -10.89 13.59
N LEU A 195 -0.68 -11.91 14.40
CA LEU A 195 -1.57 -12.32 15.49
C LEU A 195 -1.81 -11.19 16.51
N SER A 196 -0.80 -10.37 16.79
CA SER A 196 -0.96 -9.17 17.63
C SER A 196 -1.90 -8.14 17.00
N MET A 197 -1.77 -7.87 15.69
CA MET A 197 -2.67 -6.97 14.97
C MET A 197 -4.11 -7.51 14.94
N TYR A 198 -4.31 -8.79 14.62
CA TYR A 198 -5.64 -9.41 14.63
C TYR A 198 -6.30 -9.38 16.01
N ARG A 199 -5.53 -9.65 17.08
CA ARG A 199 -6.04 -9.53 18.45
C ARG A 199 -6.54 -8.11 18.74
N ARG A 200 -5.85 -7.08 18.26
CA ARG A 200 -6.27 -5.68 18.43
C ARG A 200 -7.53 -5.36 17.64
N LEU A 201 -7.67 -5.88 16.43
CA LEU A 201 -8.91 -5.77 15.66
C LEU A 201 -10.10 -6.37 16.41
N LEU A 202 -9.95 -7.61 16.91
CA LEU A 202 -10.98 -8.29 17.68
C LEU A 202 -11.30 -7.62 19.02
N GLN A 203 -10.31 -6.96 19.65
CA GLN A 203 -10.54 -6.16 20.85
C GLN A 203 -11.33 -4.87 20.57
N ARG A 204 -11.14 -4.28 19.39
CA ARG A 204 -11.86 -3.07 18.98
C ARG A 204 -13.28 -3.40 18.51
N ASP A 205 -13.41 -4.47 17.76
CA ASP A 205 -14.69 -4.98 17.28
C ASP A 205 -14.74 -6.50 17.43
N SER A 206 -15.35 -6.94 18.53
CA SER A 206 -15.56 -8.36 18.81
C SER A 206 -16.60 -8.98 17.88
N SER A 207 -17.40 -8.18 17.18
CA SER A 207 -18.42 -8.69 16.26
C SER A 207 -17.80 -9.35 15.03
N LEU A 208 -16.56 -8.96 14.66
CA LEU A 208 -15.75 -9.63 13.64
C LEU A 208 -15.47 -11.11 13.95
N ALA A 209 -15.45 -11.54 15.23
CA ALA A 209 -15.32 -12.97 15.54
C ALA A 209 -16.65 -13.74 15.41
N THR A 210 -17.77 -13.02 15.36
CA THR A 210 -19.13 -13.57 15.40
C THR A 210 -19.92 -13.35 14.11
N GLN A 211 -19.35 -12.64 13.14
CA GLN A 211 -19.97 -12.38 11.84
C GLN A 211 -19.90 -13.67 11.02
N VAL A 212 -20.84 -14.58 11.33
CA VAL A 212 -21.13 -15.76 10.51
C VAL A 212 -21.76 -15.26 9.22
N ASP A 213 -21.28 -15.76 8.08
CA ASP A 213 -21.88 -15.58 6.75
C ASP A 213 -23.41 -15.61 6.85
N GLY A 214 -24.00 -14.43 6.75
CA GLY A 214 -25.37 -14.17 7.14
C GLY A 214 -26.05 -13.21 6.19
N ALA A 215 -26.02 -13.53 4.90
CA ALA A 215 -27.15 -13.40 3.97
C ALA A 215 -26.64 -13.54 2.52
N LEU A 216 -27.28 -14.46 1.79
CA LEU A 216 -27.21 -14.68 0.35
C LEU A 216 -27.56 -13.42 -0.46
#